data_AF-A0A7C7H7W1-F1
#
_entry.id   AF-A0A7C7H7W1-F1
#
_cell.length_a   1.000
_cell.length_b   1.000
_cell.length_c   1.000
_cell.angle_alpha   90.00
_cell.angle_beta   90.00
_cell.angle_gamma   90.00
#
_symmetry.space_group_name_H-M   'P 1'
#
loop_
_entity.id
_entity.type
_entity.pdbx_description
1 polymer ?
#
loop_
_entity_poly.entity_id
_entity_poly.type
_entity_poly.pdbx_seq_one_letter_code
_entity_poly.pdbx_strand_id
1 'polypeptide(L)'
;MSSQRDGLNATSGTGFDDACALLEGALRGRFRQEVTADLATSSNLRTALSRLRDGMRANSWKTGSQTLDLAEVVRILDDRTRSEGFHALHDWDGTADQVNRESIPINVLDYASNHRSTEHPDQMVIAILLDYYFAYLLGLLSLRVWDTGDPDDNLDRLNRLLTDLQGPCGSGQPFVDNAETLLLIVTSHYESNEEGYVTLLRRVRTLNQCHQLKIAIVHAASMGCHLRFGFEATYGRDTLLMRDDNVADYPWVCYAVATVMEEYSRLRTGDTGSHERQAVVEAILHGLSPDPPAFIDHRPPSSLTSTNADRAKIREVFRTYQQDLIDEFEDCRPSEHAFSPFSLFYNFAQNVLKGTIVDTLLWGQPWPVRFNDLLTRQSVGNVNTEVKTKLATTLMTHARANPDTIRGRLMPAIVYDPQTGRQAFAAALRQLRTKSSGA
;
A
#
# COMPACT_ATOMS: atom_id res chain seq x y z
N MET A 1 9.23 45.27 -6.20
CA MET A 1 9.09 45.46 -4.75
C MET A 1 7.71 44.99 -4.32
N SER A 2 7.63 43.76 -3.80
CA SER A 2 6.74 43.33 -2.70
C SER A 2 6.91 41.82 -2.59
N SER A 3 7.89 41.41 -1.78
CA SER A 3 8.10 40.03 -1.37
C SER A 3 7.24 39.78 -0.14
N GLN A 4 6.12 39.08 -0.27
CA GLN A 4 5.47 38.46 0.87
C GLN A 4 6.19 37.13 1.14
N ARG A 5 7.00 37.15 2.19
CA ARG A 5 7.52 35.95 2.83
C ARG A 5 6.36 35.32 3.59
N ASP A 6 5.94 34.13 3.18
CA ASP A 6 5.15 33.26 4.04
C ASP A 6 6.04 32.77 5.17
N GLY A 7 5.74 33.26 6.37
CA GLY A 7 6.38 32.85 7.61
C GLY A 7 5.92 31.46 8.00
N LEU A 8 6.66 30.44 7.56
CA LEU A 8 6.71 29.14 8.23
C LEU A 8 7.41 29.33 9.58
N ASN A 9 6.65 29.75 10.59
CA ASN A 9 7.10 29.61 11.98
C ASN A 9 7.13 28.10 12.28
N ALA A 10 8.32 27.52 12.20
CA ALA A 10 8.62 26.22 12.78
C ALA A 10 8.29 26.29 14.28
N THR A 11 7.18 25.66 14.67
CA THR A 11 6.92 25.36 16.08
C THR A 11 7.96 24.33 16.52
N SER A 12 8.96 24.81 17.25
CA SER A 12 9.97 24.00 17.92
C SER A 12 9.32 22.99 18.87
N GLY A 13 9.44 21.69 18.58
CA GLY A 13 9.40 20.62 19.59
C GLY A 13 8.44 19.43 19.41
N THR A 14 7.60 19.36 18.37
CA THR A 14 6.65 18.23 18.19
C THR A 14 6.39 17.92 16.70
N GLY A 15 7.42 17.48 15.98
CA GLY A 15 7.37 17.23 14.53
C GLY A 15 7.80 15.83 14.10
N PHE A 16 8.02 15.65 12.79
CA PHE A 16 8.52 14.40 12.19
C PHE A 16 9.78 13.87 12.88
N ASP A 17 10.75 14.75 13.18
CA ASP A 17 12.01 14.39 13.80
C ASP A 17 11.87 13.83 15.21
N ASP A 18 10.99 14.44 16.02
CA ASP A 18 10.70 14.01 17.39
C ASP A 18 10.00 12.65 17.39
N ALA A 19 9.02 12.46 16.51
CA ALA A 19 8.35 11.17 16.33
C ALA A 19 9.35 10.08 15.96
N CYS A 20 10.21 10.34 14.98
CA CYS A 20 11.23 9.37 14.57
C CYS A 20 12.21 9.07 15.71
N ALA A 21 12.67 10.08 16.47
CA ALA A 21 13.59 9.86 17.59
C ALA A 21 12.97 8.97 18.69
N LEU A 22 11.69 9.18 19.02
CA LEU A 22 10.96 8.36 19.97
C LEU A 22 10.79 6.92 19.46
N LEU A 23 10.44 6.74 18.18
CA LEU A 23 10.28 5.43 17.56
C LEU A 23 11.61 4.67 17.41
N GLU A 24 12.73 5.35 17.14
CA GLU A 24 14.05 4.73 17.07
C GLU A 24 14.41 4.05 18.39
N GLY A 25 14.13 4.70 19.52
CA GLY A 25 14.33 4.12 20.85
C GLY A 25 13.43 2.91 21.09
N ALA A 26 12.16 2.99 20.70
CA ALA A 26 11.17 1.93 20.91
C ALA A 26 11.40 0.69 20.02
N LEU A 27 11.85 0.87 18.77
CA LEU A 27 11.94 -0.20 17.79
C LEU A 27 13.27 -0.98 17.84
N ARG A 28 14.39 -0.31 18.17
CA ARG A 28 15.72 -0.94 18.31
C ARG A 28 15.93 -1.64 19.66
N GLY A 29 15.23 -1.18 20.69
CA GLY A 29 15.40 -1.66 22.05
C GLY A 29 14.57 -2.90 22.38
N ARG A 30 14.55 -3.25 23.67
CA ARG A 30 13.70 -4.32 24.22
C ARG A 30 12.27 -3.86 24.58
N PHE A 31 11.94 -2.61 24.26
CA PHE A 31 10.70 -1.95 24.68
C PHE A 31 9.47 -2.79 24.32
N ARG A 32 9.37 -3.22 23.06
CA ARG A 32 8.23 -4.02 22.57
C ARG A 32 8.14 -5.38 23.26
N GLN A 33 9.27 -6.04 23.52
CA GLN A 33 9.31 -7.29 24.28
C GLN A 33 8.86 -7.08 25.74
N GLU A 34 9.22 -5.96 26.35
CA GLU A 34 8.78 -5.61 27.71
C GLU A 34 7.27 -5.33 27.77
N VAL A 35 6.72 -4.57 26.81
CA VAL A 35 5.27 -4.33 26.69
C VAL A 35 4.52 -5.65 26.49
N THR A 36 4.96 -6.48 25.55
CA THR A 36 4.27 -7.76 25.25
C THR A 36 4.35 -8.74 26.42
N ALA A 37 5.49 -8.83 27.11
CA ALA A 37 5.64 -9.67 28.28
C ALA A 37 4.75 -9.23 29.45
N ASP A 38 4.65 -7.92 29.71
CA ASP A 38 3.77 -7.36 30.76
C ASP A 38 2.28 -7.57 30.44
N LEU A 39 1.88 -7.44 29.17
CA LEU A 39 0.52 -7.72 28.74
C LEU A 39 0.19 -9.21 28.86
N ALA A 40 1.16 -10.09 28.58
CA ALA A 40 1.01 -11.53 28.67
C ALA A 40 0.81 -12.05 30.12
N THR A 41 1.07 -11.24 31.15
CA THR A 41 0.76 -11.62 32.55
C THR A 41 -0.72 -11.45 32.91
N SER A 42 -1.55 -10.96 31.98
CA SER A 42 -2.99 -10.79 32.20
C SER A 42 -3.70 -12.14 32.39
N SER A 43 -4.88 -12.14 32.99
CA SER A 43 -5.62 -13.37 33.29
C SER A 43 -6.08 -14.15 32.05
N ASN A 44 -6.36 -13.44 30.95
CA ASN A 44 -6.78 -13.99 29.66
C ASN A 44 -6.43 -13.02 28.52
N LEU A 45 -6.52 -13.51 27.28
CA LEU A 45 -6.22 -12.72 26.09
C LEU A 45 -7.11 -11.48 25.97
N ARG A 46 -8.42 -11.58 26.27
CA ARG A 46 -9.33 -10.41 26.25
C ARG A 46 -8.81 -9.27 27.13
N THR A 47 -8.34 -9.57 28.33
CA THR A 47 -7.81 -8.57 29.27
C THR A 47 -6.49 -7.98 28.76
N ALA A 48 -5.61 -8.81 28.21
CA ALA A 48 -4.36 -8.34 27.59
C ALA A 48 -4.63 -7.39 26.40
N LEU A 49 -5.57 -7.77 25.52
CA LEU A 49 -5.95 -6.95 24.36
C LEU A 49 -6.67 -5.66 24.77
N SER A 50 -7.49 -5.67 25.82
CA SER A 50 -8.08 -4.44 26.36
C SER A 50 -7.00 -3.46 26.84
N ARG A 51 -5.99 -3.95 27.55
CA ARG A 51 -4.86 -3.10 28.01
C ARG A 51 -4.03 -2.59 26.83
N LEU A 52 -3.81 -3.44 25.82
CA LEU A 52 -3.12 -3.04 24.59
C LEU A 52 -3.90 -1.94 23.85
N ARG A 53 -5.23 -2.10 23.73
CA ARG A 53 -6.12 -1.11 23.13
C ARG A 53 -6.03 0.24 23.84
N ASP A 54 -6.02 0.25 25.17
CA ASP A 54 -5.91 1.49 25.93
C ASP A 54 -4.57 2.21 25.65
N GLY A 55 -3.47 1.45 25.58
CA GLY A 55 -2.15 1.99 25.20
C GLY A 55 -2.12 2.55 23.77
N MET A 56 -2.68 1.82 22.80
CA MET A 56 -2.79 2.28 21.40
C MET A 56 -3.63 3.55 21.28
N ARG A 57 -4.76 3.62 21.98
CA ARG A 57 -5.65 4.79 21.95
C ARG A 57 -5.01 6.02 22.61
N ALA A 58 -4.29 5.80 23.71
CA ALA A 58 -3.54 6.86 24.38
C ALA A 58 -2.25 7.24 23.62
N ASN A 59 -1.78 6.41 22.70
CA ASN A 59 -0.44 6.47 22.10
C ASN A 59 0.66 6.56 23.16
N SER A 60 0.50 5.83 24.27
CA SER A 60 1.44 5.86 25.39
C SER A 60 1.55 4.53 26.10
N TRP A 61 2.76 4.17 26.52
CA TRP A 61 3.03 2.97 27.29
C TRP A 61 4.07 3.22 28.36
N LYS A 62 3.92 2.50 29.46
CA LYS A 62 4.87 2.46 30.54
C LYS A 62 5.24 1.01 30.82
N THR A 63 6.49 0.66 30.60
CA THR A 63 7.08 -0.58 31.10
C THR A 63 7.92 -0.26 32.33
N GLY A 64 8.33 -1.28 33.09
CA GLY A 64 9.09 -1.07 34.33
C GLY A 64 10.36 -0.22 34.13
N SER A 65 11.01 -0.31 32.96
CA SER A 65 12.26 0.39 32.68
C SER A 65 12.14 1.59 31.73
N GLN A 66 11.02 1.74 31.01
CA GLN A 66 10.88 2.69 29.91
C GLN A 66 9.48 3.31 29.85
N THR A 67 9.40 4.55 29.39
CA THR A 67 8.13 5.21 29.06
C THR A 67 8.22 5.72 27.63
N LEU A 68 7.21 5.41 26.83
CA LEU A 68 7.03 5.93 25.49
C LEU A 68 5.74 6.73 25.48
N ASP A 69 5.84 8.03 25.22
CA ASP A 69 4.69 8.91 25.06
C ASP A 69 4.75 9.52 23.65
N LEU A 70 3.80 9.11 22.81
CA LEU A 70 3.62 9.58 21.44
C LEU A 70 2.33 10.41 21.30
N ALA A 71 1.59 10.67 22.40
CA ALA A 71 0.24 11.23 22.34
C ALA A 71 0.18 12.58 21.64
N GLU A 72 1.06 13.50 22.04
CA GLU A 72 1.07 14.85 21.47
C GLU A 72 1.53 14.84 20.01
N VAL A 73 2.60 14.11 19.69
CA VAL A 73 3.17 14.09 18.34
C VAL A 73 2.25 13.38 17.34
N VAL A 74 1.63 12.26 17.72
CA VAL A 74 0.66 11.56 16.86
C VAL A 74 -0.54 12.44 16.61
N ARG A 75 -1.09 13.11 17.64
CA ARG A 75 -2.23 14.02 17.47
C ARG A 75 -1.90 15.14 16.49
N ILE A 76 -0.76 15.81 16.63
CA ILE A 76 -0.37 16.93 15.75
C ILE A 76 -0.17 16.47 14.31
N LEU A 77 0.49 15.32 14.12
CA LEU A 77 0.73 14.80 12.78
C LEU A 77 -0.57 14.32 12.12
N ASP A 78 -1.42 13.60 12.86
CA ASP A 78 -2.70 13.12 12.36
C ASP A 78 -3.67 14.28 12.05
N ASP A 79 -3.80 15.28 12.93
CA ASP A 79 -4.65 16.47 12.70
C ASP A 79 -4.29 17.19 11.39
N ARG A 80 -2.98 17.37 11.16
CA ARG A 80 -2.46 17.98 9.94
C ARG A 80 -2.69 17.09 8.71
N THR A 81 -2.44 15.78 8.81
CA THR A 81 -2.68 14.84 7.71
C THR A 81 -4.15 14.83 7.29
N ARG A 82 -5.08 14.86 8.26
CA ARG A 82 -6.53 15.00 7.99
C ARG A 82 -6.89 16.33 7.37
N SER A 83 -6.24 17.42 7.78
CA SER A 83 -6.44 18.74 7.15
C SER A 83 -6.01 18.79 5.69
N GLU A 84 -5.10 17.89 5.29
CA GLU A 84 -4.68 17.69 3.89
C GLU A 84 -5.57 16.70 3.13
N GLY A 85 -6.59 16.13 3.77
CA GLY A 85 -7.56 15.22 3.15
C GLY A 85 -7.27 13.72 3.32
N PHE A 86 -6.35 13.34 4.21
CA PHE A 86 -6.01 11.92 4.44
C PHE A 86 -6.31 11.46 5.87
N HIS A 87 -6.93 10.30 5.99
CA HIS A 87 -7.22 9.61 7.24
C HIS A 87 -6.28 8.41 7.46
N ALA A 88 -4.96 8.66 7.47
CA ALA A 88 -3.93 7.60 7.47
C ALA A 88 -4.09 6.50 8.53
N LEU A 89 -4.67 6.81 9.69
CA LEU A 89 -4.88 5.87 10.78
C LEU A 89 -6.28 5.24 10.81
N HIS A 90 -7.23 5.73 10.01
CA HIS A 90 -8.66 5.42 10.13
C HIS A 90 -9.26 4.95 8.81
N ASP A 91 -10.03 3.86 8.86
CA ASP A 91 -10.73 3.32 7.68
C ASP A 91 -12.07 4.04 7.47
N TRP A 92 -12.56 4.05 6.25
CA TRP A 92 -13.93 4.48 5.96
C TRP A 92 -14.93 3.35 6.28
N ASP A 93 -15.98 3.66 7.03
CA ASP A 93 -17.13 2.76 7.21
C ASP A 93 -18.13 3.00 6.08
N GLY A 94 -18.07 2.15 5.05
CA GLY A 94 -18.99 2.22 3.90
C GLY A 94 -20.46 1.95 4.25
N THR A 95 -20.77 1.36 5.41
CA THR A 95 -22.16 1.14 5.85
C THR A 95 -22.69 2.36 6.60
N ALA A 96 -21.87 2.97 7.46
CA ALA A 96 -22.23 4.15 8.22
C ALA A 96 -21.99 5.47 7.48
N ASP A 97 -21.33 5.43 6.31
CA ASP A 97 -20.98 6.57 5.47
C ASP A 97 -20.15 7.64 6.21
N GLN A 98 -19.19 7.17 7.02
CA GLN A 98 -18.33 8.03 7.84
C GLN A 98 -16.97 7.38 8.11
N VAL A 99 -15.98 8.21 8.48
CA VAL A 99 -14.67 7.72 8.95
C VAL A 99 -14.85 7.02 10.30
N ASN A 100 -14.21 5.85 10.46
CA ASN A 100 -14.24 5.11 11.72
C ASN A 100 -13.61 5.91 12.85
N ARG A 101 -14.26 5.86 14.02
CA ARG A 101 -13.78 6.55 15.23
C ARG A 101 -12.45 5.98 15.73
N GLU A 102 -12.31 4.66 15.70
CA GLU A 102 -11.11 3.97 16.14
C GLU A 102 -10.14 3.76 14.97
N SER A 103 -8.85 3.70 15.28
CA SER A 103 -7.83 3.45 14.27
C SER A 103 -7.88 2.02 13.74
N ILE A 104 -7.35 1.81 12.54
CA ILE A 104 -7.32 0.50 11.87
C ILE A 104 -6.68 -0.60 12.76
N PRO A 105 -5.54 -0.38 13.43
CA PRO A 105 -4.97 -1.38 14.34
C PRO A 105 -5.91 -1.75 15.50
N ILE A 106 -6.66 -0.78 16.05
CA ILE A 106 -7.63 -1.03 17.12
C ILE A 106 -8.83 -1.83 16.59
N ASN A 107 -9.33 -1.54 15.39
CA ASN A 107 -10.41 -2.31 14.78
C ASN A 107 -10.01 -3.78 14.55
N VAL A 108 -8.76 -4.01 14.10
CA VAL A 108 -8.22 -5.37 13.94
C VAL A 108 -8.03 -6.07 15.29
N LEU A 109 -7.57 -5.35 16.33
CA LEU A 109 -7.48 -5.86 17.70
C LEU A 109 -8.86 -6.29 18.22
N ASP A 110 -9.88 -5.45 18.05
CA ASP A 110 -11.25 -5.73 18.49
C ASP A 110 -11.82 -6.96 17.79
N TYR A 111 -11.55 -7.09 16.49
CA TYR A 111 -11.91 -8.29 15.74
C TYR A 111 -11.24 -9.54 16.34
N ALA A 112 -9.93 -9.53 16.56
CA ALA A 112 -9.21 -10.67 17.16
C ALA A 112 -9.74 -11.01 18.57
N SER A 113 -9.98 -9.99 19.40
CA SER A 113 -10.55 -10.14 20.75
C SER A 113 -11.91 -10.84 20.71
N ASN A 114 -12.78 -10.48 19.78
CA ASN A 114 -14.10 -11.09 19.65
C ASN A 114 -14.05 -12.58 19.24
N HIS A 115 -12.97 -13.03 18.57
CA HIS A 115 -12.83 -14.41 18.10
C HIS A 115 -12.02 -15.30 19.05
N ARG A 116 -11.08 -14.74 19.83
CA ARG A 116 -10.13 -15.52 20.67
C ARG A 116 -10.22 -15.23 22.17
N SER A 117 -11.26 -14.54 22.61
CA SER A 117 -11.31 -13.89 23.93
C SER A 117 -11.01 -14.74 25.18
N THR A 118 -11.38 -16.02 25.20
CA THR A 118 -11.24 -16.89 26.38
C THR A 118 -9.91 -17.61 26.46
N GLU A 119 -9.05 -17.44 25.46
CA GLU A 119 -7.75 -18.09 25.41
C GLU A 119 -6.77 -17.48 26.42
N HIS A 120 -5.73 -18.25 26.75
CA HIS A 120 -4.57 -17.73 27.47
C HIS A 120 -3.93 -16.58 26.68
N PRO A 121 -3.30 -15.60 27.34
CA PRO A 121 -2.58 -14.54 26.64
C PRO A 121 -1.55 -15.13 25.67
N ASP A 122 -1.73 -14.83 24.39
CA ASP A 122 -0.86 -15.24 23.31
C ASP A 122 0.12 -14.09 23.02
N GLN A 123 1.38 -14.26 23.46
CA GLN A 123 2.41 -13.24 23.31
C GLN A 123 2.68 -12.89 21.85
N MET A 124 2.54 -13.85 20.92
CA MET A 124 2.74 -13.63 19.49
C MET A 124 1.66 -12.69 18.95
N VAL A 125 0.38 -12.95 19.26
CA VAL A 125 -0.76 -12.10 18.87
C VAL A 125 -0.58 -10.67 19.36
N ILE A 126 -0.20 -10.51 20.63
CA ILE A 126 0.02 -9.20 21.26
C ILE A 126 1.17 -8.46 20.54
N ALA A 127 2.27 -9.16 20.24
CA ALA A 127 3.42 -8.59 19.54
C ALA A 127 3.07 -8.14 18.12
N ILE A 128 2.33 -8.95 17.36
CA ILE A 128 1.92 -8.64 15.99
C ILE A 128 0.98 -7.42 15.97
N LEU A 129 0.03 -7.35 16.90
CA LEU A 129 -0.86 -6.19 17.01
C LEU A 129 -0.11 -4.91 17.37
N LEU A 130 0.84 -4.98 18.30
CA LEU A 130 1.68 -3.84 18.67
C LEU A 130 2.53 -3.36 17.47
N ASP A 131 3.13 -4.28 16.73
CA ASP A 131 3.91 -3.96 15.53
C ASP A 131 3.04 -3.41 14.41
N TYR A 132 1.83 -3.93 14.25
CA TYR A 132 0.87 -3.42 13.27
C TYR A 132 0.44 -1.99 13.57
N TYR A 133 0.29 -1.65 14.85
CA TYR A 133 0.10 -0.27 15.27
C TYR A 133 1.30 0.62 14.91
N PHE A 134 2.53 0.18 15.18
CA PHE A 134 3.72 0.93 14.80
C PHE A 134 3.87 1.06 13.27
N ALA A 135 3.47 0.04 12.49
CA ALA A 135 3.46 0.11 11.03
C ALA A 135 2.57 1.26 10.53
N TYR A 136 1.40 1.45 11.13
CA TYR A 136 0.51 2.58 10.79
C TYR A 136 1.05 3.93 11.26
N LEU A 137 1.78 3.99 12.37
CA LEU A 137 2.50 5.22 12.74
C LEU A 137 3.61 5.57 11.75
N LEU A 138 4.37 4.57 11.28
CA LEU A 138 5.36 4.78 10.22
C LEU A 138 4.68 5.19 8.91
N GLY A 139 3.50 4.65 8.61
CA GLY A 139 2.66 5.07 7.50
C GLY A 139 2.20 6.53 7.63
N LEU A 140 1.71 6.96 8.79
CA LEU A 140 1.42 8.37 9.07
C LEU A 140 2.66 9.24 8.82
N LEU A 141 3.83 8.83 9.29
CA LEU A 141 5.08 9.56 9.08
C LEU A 141 5.50 9.62 7.61
N SER A 142 5.17 8.61 6.79
CA SER A 142 5.47 8.61 5.35
C SER A 142 4.79 9.76 4.60
N LEU A 143 3.62 10.22 5.07
CA LEU A 143 2.94 11.40 4.54
C LEU A 143 3.60 12.72 4.98
N ARG A 144 4.47 12.66 5.99
CA ARG A 144 5.05 13.82 6.71
C ARG A 144 6.55 13.99 6.51
N VAL A 145 7.15 13.22 5.61
CA VAL A 145 8.59 13.34 5.26
C VAL A 145 8.97 14.71 4.70
N TRP A 146 8.01 15.51 4.23
CA TRP A 146 8.24 16.88 3.74
C TRP A 146 8.11 17.97 4.82
N ASP A 147 7.78 17.62 6.07
CA ASP A 147 7.55 18.61 7.13
C ASP A 147 8.82 19.36 7.52
N THR A 148 9.96 18.67 7.58
CA THR A 148 11.24 19.19 8.05
C THR A 148 12.40 18.56 7.27
N GLY A 149 13.48 19.30 7.05
CA GLY A 149 14.69 18.75 6.43
C GLY A 149 14.53 18.32 4.97
N ASP A 150 15.36 17.36 4.55
CA ASP A 150 15.33 16.76 3.22
C ASP A 150 14.36 15.55 3.21
N PRO A 151 13.31 15.55 2.37
CA PRO A 151 12.35 14.44 2.31
C PRO A 151 12.97 13.11 1.86
N ASP A 152 14.06 13.13 1.09
CA ASP A 152 14.76 11.89 0.69
C ASP A 152 15.45 11.25 1.90
N ASP A 153 16.21 12.04 2.68
CA ASP A 153 16.85 11.58 3.92
C ASP A 153 15.82 11.06 4.95
N ASN A 154 14.65 11.70 4.99
CA ASN A 154 13.54 11.30 5.86
C ASN A 154 12.91 9.98 5.44
N LEU A 155 12.71 9.74 4.13
CA LEU A 155 12.26 8.43 3.64
C LEU A 155 13.29 7.33 3.95
N ASP A 156 14.58 7.62 3.79
CA ASP A 156 15.64 6.69 4.17
C ASP A 156 15.65 6.40 5.67
N ARG A 157 15.35 7.41 6.51
CA ARG A 157 15.18 7.23 7.95
C ARG A 157 13.99 6.33 8.28
N LEU A 158 12.86 6.51 7.60
CA LEU A 158 11.69 5.64 7.76
C LEU A 158 11.97 4.21 7.28
N ASN A 159 12.73 4.03 6.20
CA ASN A 159 13.17 2.70 5.74
C ASN A 159 14.00 1.97 6.81
N ARG A 160 14.87 2.69 7.53
CA ARG A 160 15.61 2.12 8.68
C ARG A 160 14.68 1.75 9.83
N LEU A 161 13.72 2.62 10.18
CA LEU A 161 12.73 2.33 11.22
C LEU A 161 11.84 1.13 10.88
N LEU A 162 11.41 1.00 9.63
CA LEU A 162 10.66 -0.16 9.14
C LEU A 162 11.50 -1.45 9.20
N THR A 163 12.80 -1.34 8.91
CA THR A 163 13.74 -2.47 9.08
C THR A 163 13.83 -2.88 10.55
N ASP A 164 13.93 -1.92 11.48
CA ASP A 164 13.95 -2.18 12.92
C ASP A 164 12.61 -2.78 13.41
N LEU A 165 11.48 -2.30 12.88
CA LEU A 165 10.13 -2.83 13.16
C LEU A 165 10.02 -4.31 12.79
N GLN A 166 10.42 -4.65 11.56
CA GLN A 166 10.29 -6.00 10.98
C GLN A 166 11.50 -6.91 11.25
N GLY A 167 12.50 -6.41 11.98
CA GLY A 167 13.76 -7.10 12.24
C GLY A 167 13.67 -8.14 13.37
N PRO A 168 14.83 -8.66 13.85
CA PRO A 168 14.88 -9.71 14.88
C PRO A 168 14.21 -9.36 16.22
N CYS A 169 14.08 -8.06 16.51
CA CYS A 169 13.39 -7.56 17.70
C CYS A 169 11.88 -7.36 17.49
N GLY A 170 11.36 -7.60 16.29
CA GLY A 170 9.93 -7.54 16.00
C GLY A 170 9.19 -8.84 16.24
N SER A 171 7.91 -8.82 15.92
CA SER A 171 6.97 -9.93 16.05
C SER A 171 7.22 -11.06 15.05
N GLY A 172 8.09 -10.86 14.05
CA GLY A 172 8.32 -11.80 12.96
C GLY A 172 7.25 -11.74 11.85
N GLN A 173 6.25 -10.87 11.98
CA GLN A 173 5.31 -10.57 10.90
C GLN A 173 5.86 -9.43 10.02
N PRO A 174 6.25 -9.70 8.77
CA PRO A 174 6.56 -8.65 7.82
C PRO A 174 5.29 -7.97 7.30
N PHE A 175 5.37 -6.67 6.97
CA PHE A 175 4.25 -5.87 6.47
C PHE A 175 4.51 -5.44 5.02
N VAL A 176 5.58 -4.68 4.79
CA VAL A 176 5.93 -4.10 3.48
C VAL A 176 7.46 -4.04 3.29
N ASP A 177 7.92 -3.82 2.05
CA ASP A 177 9.36 -3.74 1.75
C ASP A 177 9.99 -2.43 2.22
N ASN A 178 9.27 -1.32 2.08
CA ASN A 178 9.82 0.02 2.21
C ASN A 178 8.76 1.07 2.58
N ALA A 179 9.22 2.26 2.99
CA ALA A 179 8.39 3.39 3.40
C ALA A 179 7.52 3.93 2.26
N GLU A 180 7.98 3.82 1.02
CA GLU A 180 7.24 4.18 -0.19
C GLU A 180 5.98 3.31 -0.36
N THR A 181 6.05 2.06 0.10
CA THR A 181 4.88 1.18 0.14
C THR A 181 3.97 1.50 1.33
N LEU A 182 4.51 1.94 2.47
CA LEU A 182 3.68 2.44 3.57
C LEU A 182 2.84 3.64 3.10
N LEU A 183 3.43 4.54 2.32
CA LEU A 183 2.73 5.68 1.73
C LEU A 183 1.50 5.22 0.93
N LEU A 184 1.67 4.23 0.05
CA LEU A 184 0.56 3.63 -0.69
C LEU A 184 -0.50 3.06 0.27
N ILE A 185 -0.09 2.29 1.28
CA ILE A 185 -1.03 1.62 2.20
C ILE A 185 -1.92 2.63 2.93
N VAL A 186 -1.33 3.71 3.45
CA VAL A 186 -2.09 4.73 4.23
C VAL A 186 -2.85 5.75 3.39
N THR A 187 -2.77 5.65 2.06
CA THR A 187 -3.63 6.41 1.15
C THR A 187 -4.57 5.51 0.35
N SER A 188 -4.51 4.20 0.57
CA SER A 188 -5.34 3.22 -0.13
C SER A 188 -6.63 2.98 0.66
N HIS A 189 -7.46 4.00 0.86
CA HIS A 189 -8.81 3.86 1.39
C HIS A 189 -9.67 4.97 0.79
N TYR A 190 -11.00 4.84 0.93
CA TYR A 190 -11.90 5.87 0.44
C TYR A 190 -11.66 7.19 1.20
N GLU A 191 -11.53 8.28 0.45
CA GLU A 191 -11.46 9.64 0.95
C GLU A 191 -12.52 10.49 0.26
N SER A 192 -13.28 11.26 1.03
CA SER A 192 -14.28 12.17 0.46
C SER A 192 -13.67 13.43 -0.16
N ASN A 193 -12.43 13.77 0.21
CA ASN A 193 -11.67 14.88 -0.36
C ASN A 193 -10.46 14.36 -1.14
N GLU A 194 -10.52 14.49 -2.46
CA GLU A 194 -9.48 13.99 -3.35
C GLU A 194 -8.32 14.98 -3.60
N GLU A 195 -8.43 16.24 -3.11
CA GLU A 195 -7.39 17.26 -3.33
C GLU A 195 -6.04 16.87 -2.70
N GLY A 196 -6.09 16.09 -1.60
CA GLY A 196 -4.92 15.52 -0.95
C GLY A 196 -4.04 14.72 -1.91
N TYR A 197 -4.65 13.90 -2.79
CA TYR A 197 -3.91 13.10 -3.77
C TYR A 197 -3.18 13.97 -4.80
N VAL A 198 -3.75 15.09 -5.21
CA VAL A 198 -3.10 16.04 -6.15
C VAL A 198 -1.89 16.70 -5.49
N THR A 199 -2.03 17.12 -4.23
CA THR A 199 -0.94 17.76 -3.48
C THR A 199 0.18 16.76 -3.18
N LEU A 200 -0.17 15.54 -2.76
CA LEU A 200 0.78 14.48 -2.50
C LEU A 200 1.54 14.08 -3.77
N LEU A 201 0.86 13.95 -4.91
CA LEU A 201 1.53 13.65 -6.19
C LEU A 201 2.55 14.73 -6.57
N ARG A 202 2.22 16.00 -6.32
CA ARG A 202 3.16 17.12 -6.54
C ARG A 202 4.40 17.00 -5.66
N ARG A 203 4.23 16.63 -4.38
CA ARG A 203 5.33 16.41 -3.43
C ARG A 203 6.18 15.20 -3.80
N VAL A 204 5.58 14.10 -4.22
CA VAL A 204 6.30 12.89 -4.68
C VAL A 204 7.24 13.21 -5.84
N ARG A 205 6.84 14.08 -6.77
CA ARG A 205 7.69 14.51 -7.89
C ARG A 205 8.92 15.33 -7.48
N THR A 206 9.01 15.80 -6.24
CA THR A 206 10.19 16.52 -5.73
C THR A 206 11.25 15.60 -5.13
N LEU A 207 10.93 14.33 -4.91
CA LEU A 207 11.88 13.34 -4.39
C LEU A 207 12.97 13.03 -5.42
N ASN A 208 14.06 12.41 -5.00
CA ASN A 208 15.04 11.88 -5.96
C ASN A 208 14.47 10.72 -6.79
N GLN A 209 15.18 10.38 -7.87
CA GLN A 209 14.76 9.33 -8.81
C GLN A 209 14.61 7.95 -8.17
N CYS A 210 15.40 7.64 -7.14
CA CYS A 210 15.34 6.34 -6.45
C CYS A 210 14.01 6.17 -5.72
N HIS A 211 13.60 7.15 -4.92
CA HIS A 211 12.31 7.10 -4.22
C HIS A 211 11.12 7.21 -5.19
N GLN A 212 11.23 8.07 -6.22
CA GLN A 212 10.21 8.16 -7.26
C GLN A 212 9.97 6.80 -7.94
N LEU A 213 11.04 6.07 -8.26
CA LEU A 213 10.94 4.75 -8.88
C LEU A 213 10.31 3.70 -7.94
N LYS A 214 10.72 3.66 -6.66
CA LYS A 214 10.12 2.74 -5.68
C LYS A 214 8.62 2.98 -5.51
N ILE A 215 8.21 4.25 -5.42
CA ILE A 215 6.79 4.65 -5.40
C ILE A 215 6.10 4.21 -6.69
N ALA A 216 6.69 4.49 -7.85
CA ALA A 216 6.09 4.19 -9.14
C ALA A 216 5.88 2.68 -9.38
N ILE A 217 6.85 1.83 -9.02
CA ILE A 217 6.73 0.37 -9.15
C ILE A 217 5.52 -0.14 -8.36
N VAL A 218 5.42 0.24 -7.08
CA VAL A 218 4.36 -0.26 -6.20
C VAL A 218 2.99 0.30 -6.60
N HIS A 219 2.91 1.58 -6.99
CA HIS A 219 1.65 2.21 -7.40
C HIS A 219 1.15 1.65 -8.73
N ALA A 220 2.02 1.50 -9.75
CA ALA A 220 1.60 0.92 -11.03
C ALA A 220 1.10 -0.53 -10.87
N ALA A 221 1.78 -1.33 -10.06
CA ALA A 221 1.36 -2.70 -9.77
C ALA A 221 0.03 -2.75 -9.00
N SER A 222 -0.07 -1.99 -7.90
CA SER A 222 -1.20 -2.02 -6.98
C SER A 222 -2.47 -1.39 -7.57
N MET A 223 -2.35 -0.19 -8.13
CA MET A 223 -3.50 0.49 -8.74
C MET A 223 -3.99 -0.24 -9.99
N GLY A 224 -3.11 -0.95 -10.70
CA GLY A 224 -3.52 -1.89 -11.75
C GLY A 224 -4.47 -2.98 -11.22
N CYS A 225 -4.17 -3.56 -10.06
CA CYS A 225 -5.05 -4.53 -9.41
C CYS A 225 -6.37 -3.89 -8.95
N HIS A 226 -6.31 -2.69 -8.38
CA HIS A 226 -7.46 -1.89 -7.96
C HIS A 226 -8.42 -1.58 -9.13
N LEU A 227 -7.92 -0.98 -10.21
CA LEU A 227 -8.75 -0.57 -11.33
C LEU A 227 -9.34 -1.79 -12.07
N ARG A 228 -8.62 -2.91 -12.18
CA ARG A 228 -9.19 -4.15 -12.74
C ARG A 228 -10.29 -4.73 -11.84
N PHE A 229 -10.14 -4.63 -10.52
CA PHE A 229 -11.21 -4.98 -9.58
C PHE A 229 -12.43 -4.09 -9.79
N GLY A 230 -12.23 -2.77 -9.76
CA GLY A 230 -13.29 -1.77 -9.94
C GLY A 230 -14.02 -1.93 -11.27
N PHE A 231 -13.30 -2.17 -12.37
CA PHE A 231 -13.87 -2.39 -13.70
C PHE A 231 -14.94 -3.49 -13.69
N GLU A 232 -14.66 -4.63 -13.07
CA GLU A 232 -15.60 -5.75 -12.99
C GLU A 232 -16.67 -5.55 -11.91
N ALA A 233 -16.27 -5.22 -10.68
CA ALA A 233 -17.15 -5.19 -9.51
C ALA A 233 -17.96 -3.89 -9.43
N THR A 234 -17.28 -2.74 -9.40
CA THR A 234 -17.87 -1.42 -9.15
C THR A 234 -18.54 -0.86 -10.40
N TYR A 235 -17.88 -0.93 -11.55
CA TYR A 235 -18.33 -0.26 -12.77
C TYR A 235 -19.04 -1.18 -13.76
N GLY A 236 -19.07 -2.50 -13.51
CA GLY A 236 -19.80 -3.48 -14.33
C GLY A 236 -19.41 -3.42 -15.80
N ARG A 237 -18.10 -3.29 -16.03
CA ARG A 237 -17.41 -3.18 -17.32
C ARG A 237 -17.64 -1.88 -18.08
N ASP A 238 -18.06 -0.82 -17.41
CA ASP A 238 -18.14 0.53 -17.99
C ASP A 238 -16.86 1.32 -17.72
N THR A 239 -16.00 1.44 -18.74
CA THR A 239 -14.74 2.19 -18.65
C THR A 239 -14.96 3.70 -18.53
N LEU A 240 -16.06 4.26 -19.05
CA LEU A 240 -16.31 5.71 -18.91
C LEU A 240 -16.66 6.04 -17.47
N LEU A 241 -17.55 5.26 -16.87
CA LEU A 241 -17.89 5.42 -15.45
C LEU A 241 -16.66 5.23 -14.55
N MET A 242 -15.82 4.23 -14.83
CA MET A 242 -14.56 4.04 -14.10
C MET A 242 -13.67 5.28 -14.17
N ARG A 243 -13.48 5.87 -15.36
CA ARG A 243 -12.65 7.07 -15.54
C ARG A 243 -13.19 8.29 -14.80
N ASP A 244 -14.51 8.45 -14.77
CA ASP A 244 -15.16 9.59 -14.14
C ASP A 244 -15.16 9.48 -12.61
N ASP A 245 -15.12 8.26 -12.05
CA ASP A 245 -15.09 8.00 -10.61
C ASP A 245 -13.66 7.93 -10.05
N ASN A 246 -12.65 7.69 -10.89
CA ASN A 246 -11.24 7.50 -10.49
C ASN A 246 -10.37 8.72 -10.83
N VAL A 247 -10.87 9.94 -10.64
CA VAL A 247 -10.16 11.18 -11.03
C VAL A 247 -8.92 11.45 -10.17
N ALA A 248 -8.87 10.95 -8.94
CA ALA A 248 -7.67 10.94 -8.11
C ALA A 248 -6.66 9.89 -8.60
N ASP A 249 -7.13 8.71 -8.98
CA ASP A 249 -6.31 7.54 -9.25
C ASP A 249 -5.59 7.58 -10.59
N TYR A 250 -6.29 7.96 -11.67
CA TYR A 250 -5.68 7.98 -13.00
C TYR A 250 -4.44 8.89 -13.10
N PRO A 251 -4.37 10.08 -12.48
CA PRO A 251 -3.15 10.86 -12.38
C PRO A 251 -1.97 10.13 -11.73
N TRP A 252 -2.23 9.40 -10.64
CA TRP A 252 -1.21 8.58 -9.98
C TRP A 252 -0.75 7.42 -10.85
N VAL A 253 -1.66 6.72 -11.54
CA VAL A 253 -1.30 5.66 -12.49
C VAL A 253 -0.50 6.23 -13.67
N CYS A 254 -0.90 7.39 -14.23
CA CYS A 254 -0.16 8.03 -15.31
C CYS A 254 1.27 8.38 -14.88
N TYR A 255 1.45 8.98 -13.71
CA TYR A 255 2.76 9.26 -13.14
C TYR A 255 3.59 7.98 -12.95
N ALA A 256 2.99 6.95 -12.32
CA ALA A 256 3.68 5.71 -12.00
C ALA A 256 4.14 5.00 -13.27
N VAL A 257 3.24 4.83 -14.25
CA VAL A 257 3.55 4.18 -15.54
C VAL A 257 4.58 4.97 -16.33
N ALA A 258 4.49 6.31 -16.38
CA ALA A 258 5.50 7.13 -17.05
C ALA A 258 6.89 6.94 -16.41
N THR A 259 6.97 6.95 -15.08
CA THR A 259 8.22 6.78 -14.34
C THR A 259 8.83 5.39 -14.57
N VAL A 260 8.04 4.31 -14.50
CA VAL A 260 8.57 2.96 -14.77
C VAL A 260 8.92 2.74 -16.25
N MET A 261 8.25 3.42 -17.19
CA MET A 261 8.60 3.39 -18.60
C MET A 261 9.91 4.11 -18.91
N GLU A 262 10.16 5.25 -18.26
CA GLU A 262 11.46 5.92 -18.34
C GLU A 262 12.58 5.01 -17.83
N GLU A 263 12.36 4.34 -16.71
CA GLU A 263 13.30 3.37 -16.17
C GLU A 263 13.51 2.18 -17.11
N TYR A 264 12.44 1.66 -17.73
CA TYR A 264 12.55 0.60 -18.73
C TYR A 264 13.44 1.03 -19.91
N SER A 265 13.26 2.24 -20.42
CA SER A 265 14.12 2.78 -21.49
C SER A 265 15.58 2.86 -21.04
N ARG A 266 15.84 3.37 -19.82
CA ARG A 266 17.19 3.42 -19.24
C ARG A 266 17.83 2.03 -19.16
N LEU A 267 17.13 1.05 -18.58
CA LEU A 267 17.62 -0.33 -18.44
C LEU A 267 17.82 -1.02 -19.79
N ARG A 268 16.96 -0.76 -20.78
CA ARG A 268 17.12 -1.31 -22.14
C ARG A 268 18.32 -0.73 -22.90
N THR A 269 18.69 0.51 -22.63
CA THR A 269 19.89 1.12 -23.23
C THR A 269 21.19 0.76 -22.51
N GLY A 270 21.11 0.26 -21.28
CA GLY A 270 22.25 -0.23 -20.51
C GLY A 270 22.54 -1.72 -20.75
N ASP A 271 23.61 -2.22 -20.12
CA ASP A 271 23.98 -3.65 -20.13
C ASP A 271 23.26 -4.44 -19.00
N THR A 272 21.96 -4.17 -18.84
CA THR A 272 21.13 -4.76 -17.77
C THR A 272 20.47 -6.05 -18.27
N GLY A 273 20.64 -7.14 -17.53
CA GLY A 273 20.03 -8.44 -17.84
C GLY A 273 18.49 -8.39 -17.78
N SER A 274 17.82 -9.30 -18.49
CA SER A 274 16.34 -9.37 -18.50
C SER A 274 15.72 -9.60 -17.12
N HIS A 275 16.42 -10.35 -16.27
CA HIS A 275 15.97 -10.62 -14.90
C HIS A 275 15.95 -9.36 -14.02
N GLU A 276 16.87 -8.43 -14.24
CA GLU A 276 17.01 -7.21 -13.43
C GLU A 276 15.93 -6.17 -13.75
N ARG A 277 15.34 -6.21 -14.96
CA ARG A 277 14.25 -5.31 -15.39
C ARG A 277 12.85 -5.91 -15.20
N GLN A 278 12.73 -7.15 -14.73
CA GLN A 278 11.46 -7.86 -14.66
C GLN A 278 10.41 -7.14 -13.78
N ALA A 279 10.82 -6.59 -12.63
CA ALA A 279 9.92 -5.83 -11.75
C ALA A 279 9.34 -4.59 -12.44
N VAL A 280 10.14 -3.93 -13.29
CA VAL A 280 9.72 -2.78 -14.09
C VAL A 280 8.72 -3.21 -15.17
N VAL A 281 8.97 -4.32 -15.86
CA VAL A 281 8.04 -4.88 -16.87
C VAL A 281 6.70 -5.25 -16.25
N GLU A 282 6.71 -5.95 -15.10
CA GLU A 282 5.50 -6.33 -14.38
C GLU A 282 4.70 -5.09 -13.96
N ALA A 283 5.38 -4.06 -13.43
CA ALA A 283 4.74 -2.80 -13.05
C ALA A 283 4.09 -2.10 -14.26
N ILE A 284 4.78 -2.03 -15.42
CA ILE A 284 4.22 -1.44 -16.65
C ILE A 284 2.97 -2.21 -17.09
N LEU A 285 3.06 -3.54 -17.18
CA LEU A 285 1.93 -4.39 -17.57
C LEU A 285 0.73 -4.16 -16.66
N HIS A 286 0.96 -4.16 -15.34
CA HIS A 286 -0.09 -3.94 -14.37
C HIS A 286 -0.74 -2.57 -14.52
N GLY A 287 0.04 -1.50 -14.64
CA GLY A 287 -0.48 -0.13 -14.73
C GLY A 287 -1.22 0.16 -16.04
N LEU A 288 -0.79 -0.41 -17.16
CA LEU A 288 -1.47 -0.23 -18.45
C LEU A 288 -2.75 -1.05 -18.59
N SER A 289 -2.76 -2.27 -18.03
CA SER A 289 -3.78 -3.28 -18.29
C SER A 289 -5.24 -2.95 -17.95
N PRO A 290 -5.59 -2.08 -16.97
CA PRO A 290 -6.98 -1.79 -16.67
C PRO A 290 -7.65 -0.98 -17.78
N ASP A 291 -6.89 -0.14 -18.49
CA ASP A 291 -7.39 0.76 -19.51
C ASP A 291 -6.31 1.18 -20.53
N PRO A 292 -5.80 0.26 -21.38
CA PRO A 292 -4.75 0.58 -22.34
C PRO A 292 -5.04 1.83 -23.22
N PRO A 293 -6.27 2.07 -23.71
CA PRO A 293 -6.58 3.26 -24.51
C PRO A 293 -6.38 4.57 -23.77
N ALA A 294 -6.67 4.63 -22.47
CA ALA A 294 -6.46 5.85 -21.69
C ALA A 294 -5.00 6.30 -21.71
N PHE A 295 -4.05 5.36 -21.74
CA PHE A 295 -2.62 5.66 -21.67
C PHE A 295 -1.95 5.78 -23.05
N ILE A 296 -2.32 4.92 -24.01
CA ILE A 296 -1.61 4.79 -25.29
C ILE A 296 -2.24 5.63 -26.42
N ASP A 297 -3.54 5.93 -26.35
CA ASP A 297 -4.20 6.66 -27.44
C ASP A 297 -3.79 8.14 -27.49
N HIS A 298 -3.75 8.69 -28.69
CA HIS A 298 -3.40 10.10 -28.92
C HIS A 298 -4.35 11.08 -28.25
N ARG A 299 -5.65 10.75 -28.21
CA ARG A 299 -6.68 11.62 -27.62
C ARG A 299 -7.02 11.10 -26.21
N PRO A 300 -6.62 11.81 -25.14
CA PRO A 300 -7.06 11.44 -23.80
C PRO A 300 -8.59 11.56 -23.67
N PRO A 301 -9.22 10.77 -22.79
CA PRO A 301 -10.47 11.17 -22.16
C PRO A 301 -10.32 12.55 -21.51
N SER A 302 -11.38 13.36 -21.49
CA SER A 302 -11.33 14.72 -20.91
C SER A 302 -10.84 14.74 -19.46
N SER A 303 -11.20 13.72 -18.68
CA SER A 303 -10.76 13.52 -17.29
C SER A 303 -9.23 13.39 -17.14
N LEU A 304 -8.51 13.03 -18.20
CA LEU A 304 -7.05 12.81 -18.18
C LEU A 304 -6.24 13.94 -18.83
N THR A 305 -6.86 15.08 -19.08
CA THR A 305 -6.18 16.20 -19.78
C THR A 305 -5.00 16.75 -18.95
N SER A 306 -5.10 16.74 -17.63
CA SER A 306 -4.06 17.20 -16.70
C SER A 306 -2.80 16.31 -16.70
N THR A 307 -2.90 15.07 -17.17
CA THR A 307 -1.81 14.07 -17.16
C THR A 307 -1.10 13.94 -18.51
N ASN A 308 -1.36 14.85 -19.44
CA ASN A 308 -0.87 14.77 -20.82
C ASN A 308 0.65 14.69 -20.95
N ALA A 309 1.41 15.30 -20.04
CA ALA A 309 2.87 15.21 -20.04
C ALA A 309 3.33 13.77 -19.76
N ASP A 310 2.76 13.12 -18.74
CA ASP A 310 3.08 11.73 -18.41
C ASP A 310 2.60 10.79 -19.53
N ARG A 311 1.38 10.99 -20.04
CA ARG A 311 0.86 10.21 -21.18
C ARG A 311 1.72 10.35 -22.43
N ALA A 312 2.30 11.52 -22.69
CA ALA A 312 3.21 11.70 -23.82
C ALA A 312 4.45 10.82 -23.68
N LYS A 313 5.06 10.77 -22.48
CA LYS A 313 6.19 9.91 -22.17
C LYS A 313 5.84 8.43 -22.31
N ILE A 314 4.70 8.01 -21.77
CA ILE A 314 4.19 6.64 -21.88
C ILE A 314 4.10 6.24 -23.37
N ARG A 315 3.46 7.08 -24.19
CA ARG A 315 3.30 6.81 -25.62
C ARG A 315 4.63 6.76 -26.36
N GLU A 316 5.56 7.65 -26.02
CA GLU A 316 6.89 7.70 -26.64
C GLU A 316 7.66 6.41 -26.37
N VAL A 317 7.79 6.02 -25.10
CA VAL A 317 8.50 4.78 -24.73
C VAL A 317 7.80 3.56 -25.31
N PHE A 318 6.46 3.47 -25.20
CA PHE A 318 5.71 2.34 -25.72
C PHE A 318 5.89 2.17 -27.22
N ARG A 319 5.94 3.26 -28.01
CA ARG A 319 6.18 3.17 -29.46
C ARG A 319 7.59 2.73 -29.77
N THR A 320 8.57 3.24 -29.04
CA THR A 320 9.98 2.90 -29.23
C THR A 320 10.23 1.41 -28.98
N TYR A 321 9.66 0.85 -27.92
CA TYR A 321 9.93 -0.53 -27.47
C TYR A 321 8.71 -1.45 -27.57
N GLN A 322 7.81 -1.20 -28.52
CA GLN A 322 6.51 -1.86 -28.51
C GLN A 322 6.61 -3.39 -28.57
N GLN A 323 7.33 -3.91 -29.56
CA GLN A 323 7.46 -5.35 -29.78
C GLN A 323 8.16 -6.01 -28.58
N ASP A 324 9.25 -5.39 -28.13
CA ASP A 324 10.00 -5.78 -26.95
C ASP A 324 9.12 -5.91 -25.70
N LEU A 325 8.31 -4.88 -25.40
CA LEU A 325 7.40 -4.89 -24.27
C LEU A 325 6.33 -5.98 -24.41
N ILE A 326 5.76 -6.16 -25.61
CA ILE A 326 4.74 -7.20 -25.85
C ILE A 326 5.32 -8.60 -25.62
N ASP A 327 6.55 -8.84 -26.04
CA ASP A 327 7.22 -10.13 -25.85
C ASP A 327 7.57 -10.36 -24.37
N GLU A 328 8.07 -9.33 -23.67
CA GLU A 328 8.34 -9.41 -22.22
C GLU A 328 7.05 -9.53 -21.38
N PHE A 329 5.92 -8.97 -21.85
CA PHE A 329 4.62 -9.17 -21.20
C PHE A 329 4.11 -10.60 -21.35
N GLU A 330 4.39 -11.29 -22.47
CA GLU A 330 4.00 -12.70 -22.65
C GLU A 330 4.65 -13.60 -21.59
N ASP A 331 5.87 -13.28 -21.15
CA ASP A 331 6.52 -13.99 -20.04
C ASP A 331 5.74 -13.85 -18.72
N CYS A 332 4.95 -12.78 -18.56
CA CYS A 332 4.11 -12.51 -17.39
C CYS A 332 2.71 -13.15 -17.46
N ARG A 333 2.41 -13.92 -18.51
CA ARG A 333 1.09 -14.53 -18.72
C ARG A 333 0.65 -15.39 -17.52
N PRO A 334 -0.55 -15.15 -16.95
CA PRO A 334 -1.06 -15.98 -15.86
C PRO A 334 -1.27 -17.45 -16.24
N SER A 335 -0.87 -18.35 -15.35
CA SER A 335 -1.05 -19.80 -15.47
C SER A 335 -1.78 -20.37 -14.25
N GLU A 336 -2.25 -21.61 -14.33
CA GLU A 336 -2.87 -22.32 -13.19
C GLU A 336 -1.83 -22.93 -12.23
N HIS A 337 -0.56 -22.97 -12.63
CA HIS A 337 0.49 -23.71 -11.91
C HIS A 337 1.43 -22.81 -11.11
N ALA A 338 1.33 -21.48 -11.26
CA ALA A 338 2.17 -20.52 -10.57
C ALA A 338 1.36 -19.30 -10.15
N PHE A 339 1.76 -18.70 -9.03
CA PHE A 339 1.22 -17.43 -8.57
C PHE A 339 1.44 -16.36 -9.63
N SER A 340 0.37 -15.62 -9.94
CA SER A 340 0.46 -14.43 -10.76
C SER A 340 -0.15 -13.24 -10.01
N PRO A 341 0.60 -12.14 -9.79
CA PRO A 341 0.03 -10.92 -9.23
C PRO A 341 -1.09 -10.36 -10.12
N PHE A 342 -1.07 -10.65 -11.43
CA PHE A 342 -2.10 -10.22 -12.37
C PHE A 342 -3.46 -10.91 -12.14
N SER A 343 -3.45 -12.05 -11.44
CA SER A 343 -4.64 -12.80 -11.04
C SER A 343 -5.18 -12.39 -9.68
N LEU A 344 -4.51 -11.47 -8.99
CA LEU A 344 -4.96 -10.88 -7.73
C LEU A 344 -5.64 -9.54 -8.01
N PHE A 345 -6.87 -9.40 -7.51
CA PHE A 345 -7.72 -8.23 -7.65
C PHE A 345 -8.19 -7.83 -6.24
N TYR A 346 -8.22 -6.54 -5.93
CA TYR A 346 -8.70 -6.08 -4.64
C TYR A 346 -9.26 -4.67 -4.73
N ASN A 347 -10.21 -4.35 -3.87
CA ASN A 347 -10.79 -3.01 -3.81
C ASN A 347 -9.78 -1.97 -3.33
N PHE A 348 -8.92 -2.27 -2.37
CA PHE A 348 -7.88 -1.33 -1.95
C PHE A 348 -6.70 -2.12 -1.36
N ALA A 349 -5.48 -1.58 -1.43
CA ALA A 349 -4.26 -2.30 -1.02
C ALA A 349 -4.19 -2.62 0.47
N GLN A 350 -4.66 -1.70 1.32
CA GLN A 350 -4.79 -1.88 2.78
C GLN A 350 -5.68 -3.08 3.13
N ASN A 351 -6.67 -3.46 2.31
CA ASN A 351 -7.50 -4.65 2.56
C ASN A 351 -6.67 -5.93 2.51
N VAL A 352 -5.70 -6.00 1.60
CA VAL A 352 -4.76 -7.14 1.52
C VAL A 352 -3.93 -7.22 2.79
N LEU A 353 -3.31 -6.10 3.20
CA LEU A 353 -2.49 -6.07 4.42
C LEU A 353 -3.32 -6.41 5.67
N LYS A 354 -4.46 -5.74 5.86
CA LYS A 354 -5.42 -5.97 6.95
C LYS A 354 -5.87 -7.42 6.98
N GLY A 355 -6.21 -8.01 5.84
CA GLY A 355 -6.61 -9.41 5.72
C GLY A 355 -5.49 -10.38 6.12
N THR A 356 -4.24 -10.09 5.71
CA THR A 356 -3.07 -10.89 6.11
C THR A 356 -2.86 -10.87 7.61
N ILE A 357 -2.95 -9.69 8.23
CA ILE A 357 -2.80 -9.55 9.68
C ILE A 357 -3.96 -10.24 10.41
N VAL A 358 -5.21 -10.06 9.97
CA VAL A 358 -6.35 -10.76 10.58
C VAL A 358 -6.16 -12.27 10.55
N ASP A 359 -5.77 -12.85 9.42
CA ASP A 359 -5.52 -14.29 9.32
C ASP A 359 -4.41 -14.75 10.27
N THR A 360 -3.29 -14.02 10.30
CA THR A 360 -2.20 -14.29 11.25
C THR A 360 -2.66 -14.25 12.71
N LEU A 361 -3.51 -13.30 13.09
CA LEU A 361 -4.02 -13.17 14.45
C LEU A 361 -5.02 -14.26 14.82
N LEU A 362 -5.83 -14.73 13.87
CA LEU A 362 -6.76 -15.83 14.11
C LEU A 362 -6.04 -17.15 14.38
N TRP A 363 -4.91 -17.39 13.71
CA TRP A 363 -4.17 -18.64 13.82
C TRP A 363 -2.90 -18.58 14.69
N GLY A 364 -2.48 -17.39 15.11
CA GLY A 364 -1.23 -17.19 15.84
C GLY A 364 0.01 -17.57 15.03
N GLN A 365 -0.05 -17.46 13.70
CA GLN A 365 1.02 -17.86 12.77
C GLN A 365 1.34 -16.73 11.80
N PRO A 366 2.53 -16.11 11.90
CA PRO A 366 2.96 -15.09 10.96
C PRO A 366 3.09 -15.62 9.53
N TRP A 367 2.69 -14.81 8.56
CA TRP A 367 3.00 -15.06 7.16
C TRP A 367 4.39 -14.53 6.84
N PRO A 368 5.26 -15.26 6.12
CA PRO A 368 6.56 -14.73 5.70
C PRO A 368 6.46 -13.70 4.56
N VAL A 369 5.25 -13.39 4.10
CA VAL A 369 4.94 -12.64 2.87
C VAL A 369 4.66 -11.18 3.21
N ARG A 370 5.38 -10.25 2.56
CA ARG A 370 5.07 -8.82 2.56
C ARG A 370 3.99 -8.50 1.53
N PHE A 371 3.35 -7.34 1.66
CA PHE A 371 2.43 -6.87 0.62
C PHE A 371 3.10 -6.82 -0.77
N ASN A 372 4.33 -6.32 -0.86
CA ASN A 372 5.11 -6.22 -2.09
C ASN A 372 5.33 -7.58 -2.78
N ASP A 373 5.49 -8.65 -1.99
CA ASP A 373 5.65 -10.00 -2.53
C ASP A 373 4.41 -10.45 -3.33
N LEU A 374 3.23 -9.93 -3.01
CA LEU A 374 1.99 -10.23 -3.75
C LEU A 374 1.83 -9.38 -5.02
N LEU A 375 2.70 -8.40 -5.25
CA LEU A 375 2.70 -7.55 -6.45
C LEU A 375 3.68 -8.03 -7.53
N THR A 376 4.46 -9.07 -7.26
CA THR A 376 5.41 -9.65 -8.22
C THR A 376 5.35 -11.17 -8.24
N ARG A 377 5.72 -11.76 -9.38
CA ARG A 377 5.91 -13.22 -9.48
C ARG A 377 7.25 -13.69 -8.88
N GLN A 378 8.20 -12.78 -8.67
CA GLN A 378 9.54 -13.13 -8.18
C GLN A 378 9.48 -13.80 -6.80
N SER A 379 10.20 -14.90 -6.63
CA SER A 379 10.28 -15.60 -5.34
C SER A 379 11.58 -15.24 -4.63
N VAL A 380 11.53 -14.91 -3.35
CA VAL A 380 12.69 -14.51 -2.55
C VAL A 380 12.70 -15.31 -1.25
N GLY A 381 13.82 -16.01 -0.98
CA GLY A 381 13.98 -16.79 0.24
C GLY A 381 12.90 -17.85 0.43
N ASN A 382 12.16 -17.78 1.53
CA ASN A 382 11.06 -18.69 1.87
C ASN A 382 9.71 -18.28 1.23
N VAL A 383 9.65 -17.14 0.55
CA VAL A 383 8.43 -16.66 -0.12
C VAL A 383 8.44 -17.15 -1.57
N ASN A 384 7.87 -18.34 -1.77
CA ASN A 384 7.74 -18.98 -3.08
C ASN A 384 6.31 -18.90 -3.62
N THR A 385 6.11 -19.39 -4.85
CA THR A 385 4.81 -19.43 -5.53
C THR A 385 3.70 -20.10 -4.72
N GLU A 386 4.00 -21.16 -3.99
CA GLU A 386 3.02 -21.92 -3.21
C GLU A 386 2.54 -21.10 -2.02
N VAL A 387 3.47 -20.49 -1.28
CA VAL A 387 3.17 -19.63 -0.13
C VAL A 387 2.33 -18.42 -0.55
N LYS A 388 2.69 -17.75 -1.65
CA LYS A 388 1.92 -16.62 -2.20
C LYS A 388 0.51 -17.05 -2.62
N THR A 389 0.39 -18.17 -3.35
CA THR A 389 -0.90 -18.72 -3.78
C THR A 389 -1.79 -19.06 -2.59
N LYS A 390 -1.20 -19.68 -1.56
CA LYS A 390 -1.91 -20.04 -0.33
C LYS A 390 -2.46 -18.81 0.37
N LEU A 391 -1.63 -17.79 0.60
CA LEU A 391 -2.09 -16.54 1.21
C LEU A 391 -3.20 -15.88 0.37
N ALA A 392 -2.99 -15.70 -0.94
CA ALA A 392 -3.98 -15.07 -1.82
C ALA A 392 -5.35 -15.81 -1.80
N THR A 393 -5.32 -17.15 -1.77
CA THR A 393 -6.54 -17.96 -1.68
C THR A 393 -7.22 -17.85 -0.31
N THR A 394 -6.43 -17.80 0.77
CA THR A 394 -6.94 -17.56 2.13
C THR A 394 -7.62 -16.19 2.23
N LEU A 395 -6.98 -15.13 1.72
CA LEU A 395 -7.54 -13.78 1.71
C LEU A 395 -8.86 -13.70 0.92
N MET A 396 -8.90 -14.32 -0.26
CA MET A 396 -10.14 -14.42 -1.04
C MET A 396 -11.24 -15.18 -0.28
N THR A 397 -10.88 -16.26 0.44
CA THR A 397 -11.85 -17.04 1.23
C THR A 397 -12.44 -16.20 2.35
N HIS A 398 -11.62 -15.44 3.07
CA HIS A 398 -12.09 -14.49 4.10
C HIS A 398 -12.97 -13.39 3.52
N ALA A 399 -12.56 -12.81 2.39
CA ALA A 399 -13.35 -11.78 1.70
C ALA A 399 -14.69 -12.31 1.18
N ARG A 400 -14.77 -13.58 0.77
CA ARG A 400 -16.04 -14.23 0.38
C ARG A 400 -16.97 -14.50 1.56
N ALA A 401 -16.42 -14.74 2.74
CA ALA A 401 -17.21 -14.91 3.96
C ALA A 401 -17.79 -13.59 4.49
N ASN A 402 -17.16 -12.45 4.15
CA ASN A 402 -17.58 -11.11 4.56
C ASN A 402 -17.63 -10.16 3.35
N PRO A 403 -18.54 -10.39 2.38
CA PRO A 403 -18.59 -9.60 1.16
C PRO A 403 -19.24 -8.22 1.38
N ASP A 404 -18.79 -7.24 0.60
CA ASP A 404 -19.43 -5.93 0.51
C ASP A 404 -20.63 -5.98 -0.43
N THR A 405 -21.60 -5.08 -0.25
CA THR A 405 -22.70 -4.93 -1.23
C THR A 405 -22.34 -3.85 -2.24
N ILE A 406 -21.94 -4.24 -3.46
CA ILE A 406 -21.59 -3.34 -4.56
C ILE A 406 -22.63 -3.52 -5.66
N ARG A 407 -23.34 -2.44 -6.03
CA ARG A 407 -24.44 -2.47 -7.03
C ARG A 407 -25.49 -3.54 -6.76
N GLY A 408 -25.84 -3.74 -5.48
CA GLY A 408 -26.81 -4.74 -5.05
C GLY A 408 -26.34 -6.19 -5.18
N ARG A 409 -25.02 -6.42 -5.38
CA ARG A 409 -24.41 -7.75 -5.41
C ARG A 409 -23.36 -7.88 -4.31
N LEU A 410 -23.30 -9.06 -3.70
CA LEU A 410 -22.28 -9.39 -2.71
C LEU A 410 -20.93 -9.62 -3.40
N MET A 411 -19.98 -8.71 -3.19
CA MET A 411 -18.66 -8.71 -3.80
C MET A 411 -17.56 -8.84 -2.75
N PRO A 412 -16.69 -9.87 -2.85
CA PRO A 412 -15.54 -9.98 -1.96
C PRO A 412 -14.53 -8.88 -2.30
N ALA A 413 -14.03 -8.17 -1.29
CA ALA A 413 -13.05 -7.08 -1.47
C ALA A 413 -11.66 -7.56 -1.97
N ILE A 414 -11.40 -8.87 -1.99
CA ILE A 414 -10.18 -9.50 -2.50
C ILE A 414 -10.56 -10.75 -3.30
N VAL A 415 -10.02 -10.88 -4.52
CA VAL A 415 -10.22 -12.02 -5.41
C VAL A 415 -8.88 -12.49 -5.94
N TYR A 416 -8.62 -13.79 -5.84
CA TYR A 416 -7.52 -14.44 -6.54
C TYR A 416 -8.07 -15.51 -7.48
N ASP A 417 -8.02 -15.23 -8.78
CA ASP A 417 -8.55 -16.14 -9.81
C ASP A 417 -7.62 -16.17 -11.04
N PRO A 418 -6.80 -17.23 -11.19
CA PRO A 418 -5.94 -17.43 -12.35
C PRO A 418 -6.65 -17.37 -13.70
N GLN A 419 -7.89 -17.86 -13.80
CA GLN A 419 -8.64 -17.89 -15.05
C GLN A 419 -9.08 -16.49 -15.45
N THR A 420 -9.67 -15.73 -14.51
CA THR A 420 -10.04 -14.33 -14.72
C THR A 420 -8.81 -13.48 -15.04
N GLY A 421 -7.70 -13.68 -14.33
CA GLY A 421 -6.42 -13.04 -14.64
C GLY A 421 -5.93 -13.31 -16.07
N ARG A 422 -6.01 -14.56 -16.54
CA ARG A 422 -5.61 -14.92 -17.91
C ARG A 422 -6.50 -14.25 -18.96
N GLN A 423 -7.80 -14.11 -18.70
CA GLN A 423 -8.74 -13.41 -19.58
C GLN A 423 -8.44 -11.91 -19.66
N ALA A 424 -8.27 -11.26 -18.51
CA ALA A 424 -7.91 -9.86 -18.41
C ALA A 424 -6.56 -9.58 -19.12
N PHE A 425 -5.56 -10.46 -18.93
CA PHE A 425 -4.27 -10.36 -19.59
C PHE A 425 -4.40 -10.43 -21.11
N ALA A 426 -5.14 -11.42 -21.62
CA ALA A 426 -5.36 -11.58 -23.06
C ALA A 426 -6.13 -10.39 -23.67
N ALA A 427 -7.07 -9.80 -22.94
CA ALA A 427 -7.79 -8.62 -23.36
C ALA A 427 -6.88 -7.38 -23.45
N ALA A 428 -6.10 -7.11 -22.39
CA ALA A 428 -5.15 -6.01 -22.35
C ALA A 428 -4.08 -6.14 -23.46
N LEU A 429 -3.46 -7.32 -23.59
CA LEU A 429 -2.41 -7.54 -24.58
C LEU A 429 -2.92 -7.42 -26.02
N ARG A 430 -4.14 -7.88 -26.30
CA ARG A 430 -4.78 -7.67 -27.61
C ARG A 430 -4.96 -6.17 -27.91
N GLN A 431 -5.40 -5.37 -26.94
CA GLN A 431 -5.54 -3.94 -27.13
C GLN A 431 -4.18 -3.28 -27.38
N LEU A 432 -3.15 -3.62 -26.60
CA LEU A 432 -1.79 -3.10 -26.76
C LEU A 432 -1.18 -3.46 -28.14
N ARG A 433 -1.47 -4.66 -28.66
CA ARG A 433 -1.06 -5.11 -30.02
C ARG A 433 -1.81 -4.39 -31.14
N THR A 434 -3.13 -4.21 -31.04
CA THR A 434 -3.89 -3.52 -32.09
C THR A 434 -3.42 -2.08 -32.29
N LYS A 435 -2.89 -1.46 -31.23
CA LYS A 435 -2.29 -0.13 -31.30
C LYS A 435 -0.90 -0.11 -31.96
N SER A 436 -0.33 -1.26 -32.33
CA SER A 436 0.85 -1.38 -33.22
C SER A 436 0.53 -1.05 -34.68
N SER A 437 -0.71 -1.27 -35.13
CA SER A 437 -1.05 -1.28 -36.55
C SER A 437 -1.60 0.04 -37.08
N GLY A 438 -1.62 1.10 -36.27
CA GLY A 438 -2.22 2.40 -36.59
C GLY A 438 -1.23 3.56 -36.64
N ALA A 439 0.08 3.29 -36.78
CA ALA A 439 1.12 4.30 -37.01
C ALA A 439 1.35 4.51 -38.51
#